data_AF-A0A0Q3T2F8-F1
#
_entry.id   AF-A0A0Q3T2F8-F1
#
_cell.length_a   1.000
_cell.length_b   1.000
_cell.length_c   1.000
_cell.angle_alpha   90.00
_cell.angle_beta   90.00
_cell.angle_gamma   90.00
#
_symmetry.space_group_name_H-M   'P 1'
#
loop_
_entity.id
_entity.type
_entity.pdbx_description
1 polymer ?
#
loop_
_entity_poly.entity_id
_entity_poly.type
_entity_poly.pdbx_seq_one_letter_code
_entity_poly.pdbx_strand_id
1 'polypeptide(L)' 'MNAQHFKELINSVCKTTNLPKYKVANFMGIAIQTINIWEREGVPVRIKPYVMSVLRKVLFEK' A
#
# COMPACT_ATOMS: atom_id res chain seq x y z
N MET A 1 7.20 2.24 8.41
CA MET A 1 7.26 3.31 7.37
C MET A 1 6.31 4.39 7.86
N ASN A 2 6.72 5.65 7.91
CA ASN A 2 5.85 6.69 8.48
C ASN A 2 4.62 6.93 7.58
N ALA A 3 3.59 7.58 8.15
CA ALA A 3 2.30 7.79 7.50
C ALA A 3 2.42 8.55 6.17
N GLN A 4 3.19 9.64 6.15
CA GLN A 4 3.39 10.47 4.96
C GLN A 4 4.01 9.66 3.82
N HIS A 5 5.10 8.93 4.10
CA HIS A 5 5.77 8.12 3.09
C HIS A 5 4.87 7.00 2.56
N PHE A 6 4.09 6.36 3.43
CA PHE A 6 3.15 5.33 2.98
C PHE A 6 2.06 5.91 2.08
N LYS A 7 1.49 7.06 2.46
CA LYS A 7 0.46 7.76 1.70
C LYS A 7 0.97 8.16 0.31
N GLU A 8 2.17 8.69 0.21
CA GLU A 8 2.81 9.02 -1.08
C GLU A 8 3.03 7.77 -1.92
N LEU A 9 3.56 6.71 -1.32
CA LEU A 9 3.82 5.45 -2.00
C LEU A 9 2.54 4.81 -2.54
N ILE A 10 1.51 4.65 -1.71
CA ILE A 10 0.26 4.01 -2.13
C ILE A 10 -0.44 4.81 -3.23
N ASN A 11 -0.42 6.14 -3.14
CA ASN A 11 -0.97 7.01 -4.17
C ASN A 11 -0.20 6.90 -5.49
N SER A 12 1.13 6.81 -5.42
CA SER A 12 1.98 6.57 -6.59
C SER A 12 1.65 5.24 -7.26
N VAL A 13 1.60 4.15 -6.47
CA VAL A 13 1.22 2.81 -6.96
C VAL A 13 -0.14 2.84 -7.65
N CYS A 14 -1.16 3.44 -7.02
CA CYS A 14 -2.50 3.56 -7.59
C CYS A 14 -2.50 4.33 -8.92
N LYS A 15 -1.75 5.43 -9.02
CA LYS A 15 -1.63 6.22 -10.24
C LYS A 15 -0.91 5.46 -11.36
N THR A 16 0.22 4.83 -11.06
CA THR A 16 1.05 4.11 -12.05
C THR A 16 0.34 2.88 -12.62
N THR A 17 -0.41 2.17 -11.77
CA THR A 17 -1.13 0.96 -12.16
C THR A 17 -2.56 1.21 -12.63
N ASN A 18 -3.06 2.45 -12.48
CA ASN A 18 -4.47 2.81 -12.68
C ASN A 18 -5.42 1.94 -11.84
N LEU A 19 -4.97 1.48 -10.68
CA LEU A 19 -5.77 0.66 -9.76
C LEU A 19 -6.30 1.52 -8.60
N PRO A 20 -7.56 1.34 -8.21
CA PRO A 20 -8.09 1.97 -7.01
C PRO A 20 -7.50 1.32 -5.75
N LYS A 21 -7.39 2.09 -4.66
CA LYS A 21 -6.80 1.64 -3.38
C LYS A 21 -7.41 0.34 -2.85
N TYR A 22 -8.71 0.10 -3.04
CA TYR A 22 -9.35 -1.14 -2.59
C TYR A 22 -8.81 -2.38 -3.32
N LYS A 23 -8.43 -2.28 -4.60
CA LYS A 23 -7.78 -3.40 -5.30
C LYS A 23 -6.39 -3.65 -4.74
N VAL A 24 -5.65 -2.58 -4.45
CA VAL A 24 -4.32 -2.69 -3.83
C VAL A 24 -4.41 -3.28 -2.42
N ALA A 25 -5.45 -2.94 -1.65
CA ALA A 25 -5.76 -3.58 -0.36
C ALA A 25 -6.03 -5.09 -0.51
N ASN A 26 -6.82 -5.47 -1.52
CA ASN A 26 -7.10 -6.87 -1.81
C ASN A 26 -5.83 -7.66 -2.17
N PHE A 27 -4.89 -7.08 -2.94
CA PHE A 27 -3.60 -7.71 -3.23
C PHE A 27 -2.75 -7.94 -1.97
N MET A 28 -2.90 -7.07 -0.96
CA MET A 28 -2.24 -7.21 0.34
C MET A 28 -3.01 -8.13 1.30
N GLY A 29 -4.19 -8.64 0.92
CA GLY A 29 -5.04 -9.44 1.80
C GLY A 29 -5.53 -8.66 3.03
N ILE A 30 -5.66 -7.34 2.94
CA ILE A 30 -6.10 -6.47 4.04
C ILE A 30 -7.39 -5.73 3.67
N ALA A 31 -8.10 -5.29 4.69
CA ALA A 31 -9.27 -4.45 4.51
C ALA A 31 -8.86 -3.02 4.10
N ILE A 32 -9.69 -2.32 3.34
CA ILE A 32 -9.43 -0.93 2.93
C ILE A 32 -9.28 0.02 4.14
N GLN A 33 -9.96 -0.28 5.25
CA GLN A 33 -9.84 0.44 6.51
C GLN A 33 -8.40 0.39 7.04
N THR A 34 -7.69 -0.72 6.84
CA THR A 34 -6.29 -0.87 7.24
C THR A 34 -5.38 0.09 6.49
N ILE A 35 -5.63 0.32 5.19
CA ILE A 35 -4.91 1.36 4.43
C ILE A 35 -5.19 2.73 5.02
N ASN A 36 -6.46 3.05 5.30
CA ASN A 36 -6.84 4.35 5.87
C ASN A 36 -6.16 4.61 7.23
N ILE A 37 -6.01 3.57 8.06
CA ILE A 37 -5.25 3.63 9.31
C ILE A 37 -3.77 3.91 9.03
N TRP A 38 -3.15 3.16 8.12
CA TRP A 38 -1.73 3.34 7.80
C TRP A 38 -1.42 4.68 7.11
N GLU A 39 -2.37 5.29 6.41
CA GLU A 39 -2.23 6.65 5.86
C GLU A 39 -2.20 7.73 6.97
N ARG A 40 -2.69 7.42 8.17
CA ARG A 40 -2.70 8.32 9.33
C ARG A 40 -1.58 8.01 10.32
N GLU A 41 -1.37 6.73 10.60
CA GLU A 41 -0.49 6.24 11.68
C GLU A 41 0.82 5.65 11.15
N GLY A 42 0.88 5.33 9.87
CA GLY A 42 2.01 4.64 9.25
C GLY A 42 1.87 3.11 9.28
N VAL A 43 2.78 2.46 8.55
CA VAL A 43 2.83 0.99 8.47
C VAL A 43 3.69 0.45 9.62
N PRO A 44 3.14 -0.46 10.45
CA PRO A 44 3.90 -1.12 11.52
C PRO A 44 5.19 -1.76 10.99
N VAL A 45 6.29 -1.60 11.74
CA VAL A 45 7.63 -2.04 11.31
C VAL A 45 7.64 -3.53 10.95
N ARG A 46 6.97 -4.37 11.74
CA ARG A 46 6.89 -5.82 11.55
C ARG A 46 6.35 -6.27 10.18
N ILE A 47 5.42 -5.53 9.60
CA ILE A 47 4.80 -5.88 8.31
C ILE A 47 5.34 -5.06 7.13
N LYS A 48 6.22 -4.08 7.39
CA LYS A 48 6.79 -3.23 6.35
C LYS A 48 7.43 -4.04 5.20
N PRO A 49 8.20 -5.13 5.44
CA PRO A 49 8.78 -5.92 4.35
C PRO A 49 7.72 -6.53 3.43
N TYR A 50 6.65 -7.07 4.02
CA TYR A 50 5.54 -7.66 3.28
C TYR A 50 4.82 -6.62 2.42
N VAL A 51 4.45 -5.47 3.01
CA VAL A 51 3.77 -4.38 2.28
C VAL A 51 4.62 -3.91 1.09
N MET A 52 5.93 -3.71 1.27
CA MET A 52 6.82 -3.31 0.19
C MET A 52 6.94 -4.38 -0.91
N SER A 53 6.96 -5.65 -0.54
CA SER A 53 7.00 -6.77 -1.49
C SER A 53 5.74 -6.79 -2.37
N VAL A 54 4.55 -6.69 -1.77
CA VAL A 54 3.28 -6.68 -2.50
C VAL A 54 3.17 -5.44 -3.40
N LEU A 55 3.50 -4.25 -2.89
CA LEU A 55 3.42 -3.03 -3.70
C LEU A 55 4.38 -3.05 -4.89
N ARG A 56 5.59 -3.62 -4.72
CA ARG A 56 6.51 -3.85 -5.86
C ARG A 56 5.91 -4.83 -6.86
N LYS A 57 5.37 -5.94 -6.40
CA LYS A 57 4.73 -6.94 -7.25
C LYS A 57 3.62 -6.30 -8.10
N VAL A 58 2.74 -5.52 -7.48
CA VAL A 58 1.67 -4.77 -8.15
C VAL A 58 2.20 -3.76 -9.19
N LEU A 59 3.35 -3.13 -8.94
CA LEU A 59 3.98 -2.19 -9.88
C LEU A 59 4.60 -2.87 -11.11
N PHE A 60 5.15 -4.07 -10.95
CA PHE A 60 5.99 -4.72 -11.97
C PHE A 60 5.36 -5.96 -12.64
N GLU A 61 4.23 -6.49 -12.15
CA GLU A 61 3.47 -7.56 -12.83
C GLU A 61 2.63 -7.05 -14.02
N LYS A 62 3.13 -6.06 -14.77
CA LYS A 62 2.52 -5.65 -16.04
C LYS A 62 2.89 -6.60 -17.17
#